data_AF-A0A0L8FWR3-F1
#
_entry.id   AF-A0A0L8FWR3-F1
#
_cell.length_a   1.000
_cell.length_b   1.000
_cell.length_c   1.000
_cell.angle_alpha   90.00
_cell.angle_beta   90.00
_cell.angle_gamma   90.00
#
_symmetry.space_group_name_H-M   'P 1'
#
loop_
_entity.id
_entity.type
_entity.pdbx_description
1 polymer ?
#
loop_
_entity_poly.entity_id
_entity_poly.type
_entity_poly.pdbx_seq_one_letter_code
_entity_poly.pdbx_strand_id
1 'polypeptide(L)'
;MYFGTGPRSRKMKKRDRVADEKRPRTSFTSDQLQRLKDEFDNCRYLTEERRKKLSRDLSLSEAQIKIWFQNKRAKIKKTSGMKNRLALHLMAQGLYNHSSLSIKEESYS
;
A
#
# COMPACT_ATOMS: atom_id res chain seq x y z
N MET A 1 8.20 -31.26 10.40
CA MET A 1 8.97 -30.01 10.57
C MET A 1 8.22 -28.88 9.86
N TYR A 2 7.44 -28.08 10.59
CA TYR A 2 6.73 -26.92 10.03
C TYR A 2 7.60 -25.67 10.19
N PHE A 3 8.07 -25.07 9.09
CA PHE A 3 8.71 -23.75 9.14
C PHE A 3 7.62 -22.68 9.19
N GLY A 4 7.26 -22.25 10.40
CA GLY A 4 6.44 -21.07 10.61
C GLY A 4 7.19 -19.83 10.15
N THR A 5 6.63 -19.10 9.18
CA THR A 5 7.09 -17.76 8.80
C THR A 5 6.91 -16.84 10.01
N GLY A 6 8.00 -16.56 10.70
CA GLY A 6 8.01 -15.61 11.82
C GLY A 6 7.51 -14.22 11.42
N PRO A 7 7.08 -13.41 12.40
CA PRO A 7 6.68 -12.03 12.15
C PRO A 7 7.82 -11.31 11.42
N ARG A 8 7.47 -10.55 10.37
CA ARG A 8 8.40 -9.82 9.51
C ARG A 8 9.14 -8.76 10.33
N SER A 9 10.16 -9.18 11.07
CA SER A 9 11.04 -8.29 11.82
C SER A 9 11.80 -7.47 10.80
N ARG A 10 11.49 -6.17 10.68
CA ARG A 10 12.32 -5.27 9.90
C ARG A 10 13.67 -5.24 10.60
N LYS A 11 14.62 -6.00 10.08
CA LYS A 11 16.02 -5.96 10.49
C LYS A 11 16.45 -4.49 10.46
N MET A 12 16.69 -3.90 11.63
CA MET A 12 17.25 -2.56 11.72
C MET A 12 18.67 -2.65 11.20
N LYS A 13 18.84 -2.43 9.89
CA LYS A 13 20.16 -2.32 9.27
C LYS A 13 20.88 -1.16 9.97
N LYS A 14 21.99 -1.48 10.65
CA LYS A 14 22.89 -0.49 11.24
C LYS A 14 23.17 0.60 10.20
N ARG A 15 23.02 1.85 10.63
CA ARG A 15 23.22 3.04 9.81
C ARG A 15 24.72 3.22 9.55
N ASP A 16 25.22 2.66 8.46
CA ASP A 16 26.29 3.33 7.74
C ASP A 16 25.63 4.49 6.99
N ARG A 17 25.95 5.72 7.42
CA ARG A 17 25.47 6.97 6.81
C ARG A 17 26.16 7.19 5.45
N VAL A 18 25.91 6.31 4.49
CA VAL A 18 25.84 6.76 3.11
C VAL A 18 24.40 7.19 2.94
N ALA A 19 24.16 8.41 2.45
CA ALA A 19 22.83 8.89 2.12
C ALA A 19 22.25 7.97 1.03
N ASP A 20 21.67 6.85 1.47
CA ASP A 20 20.92 5.89 0.68
C ASP A 20 19.95 6.72 -0.15
N GLU A 21 20.16 6.71 -1.48
CA GLU A 21 19.33 7.31 -2.52
C GLU A 21 17.91 6.73 -2.44
N LYS A 22 17.21 7.01 -1.35
CA LYS A 22 15.80 6.70 -1.22
C LYS A 22 15.13 7.52 -2.29
N ARG A 23 14.69 6.82 -3.34
CA ARG A 23 13.95 7.41 -4.45
C ARG A 23 12.96 8.43 -3.89
N PRO A 24 12.99 9.68 -4.35
CA PRO A 24 12.15 10.73 -3.81
C PRO A 24 10.69 10.28 -3.81
N ARG A 25 9.94 10.67 -2.78
CA ARG A 25 8.50 10.42 -2.77
C ARG A 25 7.91 11.13 -3.97
N THR A 26 7.27 10.37 -4.85
CA THR A 26 6.62 10.90 -6.04
C THR A 26 5.13 11.04 -5.76
N SER A 27 4.59 12.23 -6.07
CA SER A 27 3.14 12.45 -6.16
C SER A 27 2.72 12.21 -7.60
N PHE A 28 1.66 11.45 -7.81
CA PHE A 28 1.08 11.24 -9.13
C PHE A 28 0.06 12.33 -9.44
N THR A 29 -0.04 12.74 -10.70
CA THR A 29 -1.08 13.67 -11.15
C THR A 29 -2.46 13.01 -11.09
N SER A 30 -3.53 13.82 -11.17
CA SER A 30 -4.90 13.30 -11.19
C SER A 30 -5.12 12.33 -12.36
N ASP A 31 -4.65 12.69 -13.55
CA ASP A 31 -4.82 11.87 -14.76
C ASP A 31 -4.05 10.55 -14.68
N GLN A 32 -2.84 10.58 -14.14
CA GLN A 32 -2.06 9.36 -13.87
C GLN A 32 -2.81 8.44 -12.90
N LEU A 33 -3.37 8.99 -11.83
CA LEU A 33 -4.15 8.22 -10.87
C LEU A 33 -5.43 7.65 -11.49
N GLN A 34 -6.11 8.40 -12.35
CA GLN A 34 -7.31 7.93 -13.04
C GLN A 34 -6.99 6.71 -13.91
N ARG A 35 -6.01 6.83 -14.80
CA ARG A 35 -5.62 5.72 -15.68
C ARG A 35 -5.16 4.48 -14.92
N LEU A 36 -4.43 4.66 -13.81
CA LEU A 36 -4.00 3.57 -12.93
C LEU A 36 -5.20 2.88 -12.24
N LYS A 37 -6.24 3.64 -11.84
CA LYS A 37 -7.47 3.07 -11.28
C LYS A 37 -8.23 2.27 -12.33
N ASP A 38 -8.43 2.83 -13.52
CA ASP A 38 -9.15 2.14 -14.61
C ASP A 38 -8.48 0.81 -14.96
N GLU A 39 -7.13 0.80 -15.07
CA GLU A 39 -6.40 -0.45 -15.33
C GLU A 39 -6.50 -1.44 -14.16
N PHE A 40 -6.53 -0.95 -12.92
CA PHE A 40 -6.67 -1.80 -11.73
C PHE A 40 -8.04 -2.47 -11.64
N ASP A 41 -9.09 -1.75 -12.01
CA ASP A 41 -10.46 -2.26 -12.01
C ASP A 41 -10.63 -3.33 -13.11
N ASN A 42 -9.96 -3.16 -14.25
CA ASN A 42 -9.86 -4.19 -15.29
C ASN A 42 -9.04 -5.41 -14.83
N CYS A 43 -7.88 -5.20 -14.20
CA CYS A 43 -7.05 -6.28 -13.69
C CYS A 43 -6.23 -5.86 -12.45
N ARG A 44 -6.49 -6.54 -11.33
CA ARG A 44 -5.82 -6.26 -10.05
C ARG A 44 -4.33 -6.61 -10.03
N TYR A 45 -3.82 -7.34 -11.03
CA TYR A 45 -2.43 -7.77 -11.15
C TYR A 45 -1.89 -7.48 -12.55
N LEU A 46 -0.78 -6.74 -12.64
CA LEU A 46 -0.17 -6.43 -13.92
C LEU A 46 0.73 -7.55 -14.43
N THR A 47 0.59 -7.86 -15.71
CA THR A 47 1.63 -8.55 -16.49
C THR A 47 2.79 -7.60 -16.78
N GLU A 48 3.94 -8.13 -17.21
CA GLU A 48 5.09 -7.31 -17.61
C GLU A 48 4.75 -6.38 -18.77
N GLU A 49 4.07 -6.89 -19.79
CA GLU A 49 3.67 -6.12 -20.96
C GLU A 49 2.76 -4.94 -20.60
N ARG A 50 1.71 -5.17 -19.80
CA ARG A 50 0.80 -4.09 -19.36
C ARG A 50 1.53 -3.04 -18.53
N ARG A 51 2.48 -3.46 -17.70
CA ARG A 51 3.31 -2.55 -16.90
C ARG A 51 4.22 -1.68 -17.77
N LYS A 52 4.85 -2.26 -18.80
CA LYS A 52 5.64 -1.52 -19.80
C LYS A 52 4.79 -0.52 -20.56
N LYS A 53 3.57 -0.91 -20.97
CA LYS A 53 2.62 -0.03 -21.64
C LYS A 53 2.26 1.18 -20.77
N LEU A 54 1.82 0.95 -19.53
CA LEU A 54 1.50 2.02 -18.58
C LEU A 54 2.69 2.94 -18.29
N SER A 55 3.91 2.39 -18.26
CA SER A 55 5.13 3.17 -18.03
C SER A 55 5.34 4.22 -19.11
N ARG A 56 5.16 3.83 -20.38
CA ARG A 56 5.24 4.73 -21.54
C ARG A 56 4.09 5.75 -21.53
N ASP A 57 2.85 5.26 -21.38
CA ASP A 57 1.65 6.09 -21.47
C ASP A 57 1.60 7.16 -20.35
N LEU A 58 2.13 6.86 -19.16
CA LEU A 58 2.07 7.75 -17.99
C LEU A 58 3.39 8.46 -17.67
N SER A 59 4.46 8.19 -18.42
CA SER A 59 5.83 8.65 -18.14
C SER A 59 6.25 8.37 -16.69
N LEU A 60 5.94 7.17 -16.21
CA LEU A 60 6.31 6.66 -14.88
C LEU A 60 7.23 5.46 -15.02
N SER A 61 8.13 5.23 -14.07
CA SER A 61 8.92 4.00 -14.06
C SER A 61 8.03 2.76 -13.78
N GLU A 62 8.36 1.63 -14.39
CA GLU A 62 7.70 0.35 -14.11
C GLU A 62 7.67 0.02 -12.60
N ALA A 63 8.72 0.42 -11.87
CA ALA A 63 8.82 0.23 -10.43
C ALA A 63 7.76 1.04 -9.66
N GLN A 64 7.53 2.31 -10.04
CA GLN A 64 6.47 3.13 -9.42
C GLN A 64 5.09 2.52 -9.65
N ILE A 65 4.83 2.07 -10.88
CA ILE A 65 3.57 1.40 -11.24
C ILE A 65 3.41 0.11 -10.41
N LYS A 66 4.45 -0.72 -10.33
CA LYS A 66 4.44 -1.94 -9.52
C LYS A 66 4.14 -1.65 -8.04
N ILE A 67 4.79 -0.64 -7.46
CA ILE A 67 4.58 -0.23 -6.07
C ILE A 67 3.15 0.29 -5.87
N TRP A 68 2.63 1.09 -6.79
CA TRP A 68 1.25 1.60 -6.71
C TRP A 68 0.24 0.45 -6.70
N PHE A 69 0.38 -0.53 -7.60
CA PHE A 69 -0.50 -1.71 -7.63
C PHE A 69 -0.42 -2.55 -6.36
N GLN A 70 0.80 -2.74 -5.82
CA GLN A 70 0.98 -3.42 -4.54
C GLN A 70 0.29 -2.68 -3.38
N ASN A 71 0.46 -1.36 -3.32
CA ASN A 71 -0.17 -0.51 -2.31
C ASN A 71 -1.70 -0.50 -2.43
N LYS A 72 -2.24 -0.45 -3.66
CA LYS A 72 -3.67 -0.50 -3.92
C LYS A 72 -4.28 -1.82 -3.44
N ARG A 73 -3.66 -2.97 -3.76
CA ARG A 73 -4.08 -4.28 -3.22
C ARG A 73 -3.98 -4.36 -1.70
N ALA A 74 -2.90 -3.83 -1.12
CA ALA A 74 -2.72 -3.79 0.33
C ALA A 74 -3.81 -2.95 1.01
N LYS A 75 -4.19 -1.81 0.42
CA LYS A 75 -5.29 -0.97 0.91
C LYS A 75 -6.62 -1.73 0.91
N ILE A 76 -6.96 -2.39 -0.21
CA ILE A 76 -8.18 -3.21 -0.30
C ILE A 76 -8.17 -4.32 0.75
N LYS A 77 -7.07 -5.06 0.87
CA LYS A 77 -6.93 -6.10 1.90
C LYS A 77 -7.11 -5.56 3.33
N LYS A 78 -6.63 -4.34 3.59
CA LYS A 78 -6.78 -3.68 4.90
C LYS A 78 -8.24 -3.26 5.15
N THR A 79 -8.96 -2.81 4.12
CA THR A 79 -10.37 -2.39 4.25
C THR A 79 -11.35 -3.56 4.24
N SER A 80 -11.03 -4.67 3.56
CA SER A 80 -11.91 -5.84 3.39
C SER A 80 -11.99 -6.79 4.61
N GLY A 81 -11.68 -6.33 5.83
CA GLY A 81 -12.29 -6.93 7.03
C GLY A 81 -11.41 -7.76 7.98
N MET A 82 -10.11 -7.95 7.74
CA MET A 82 -9.25 -8.42 8.84
C MET A 82 -8.84 -7.23 9.71
N LYS A 83 -9.69 -6.88 10.68
CA LYS A 83 -9.29 -6.00 11.80
C LYS A 83 -8.01 -6.59 12.35
N ASN A 84 -6.92 -5.84 12.25
CA ASN A 84 -5.61 -6.31 12.67
C ASN A 84 -5.75 -6.66 14.17
N ARG A 85 -5.68 -7.95 14.55
CA ARG A 85 -5.97 -8.39 15.94
C ARG A 85 -5.19 -7.58 16.97
N LEU A 86 -3.96 -7.21 16.61
CA LEU A 86 -3.12 -6.32 17.39
C LEU A 86 -3.70 -4.90 17.51
N ALA A 87 -4.22 -4.32 16.42
CA ALA A 87 -4.88 -3.02 16.49
C ALA A 87 -6.13 -3.06 17.38
N LEU A 88 -6.90 -4.16 17.36
CA LEU A 88 -8.04 -4.34 18.27
C LEU A 88 -7.60 -4.43 19.74
N HIS A 89 -6.56 -5.20 20.02
CA HIS A 89 -5.99 -5.31 21.36
C HIS A 89 -5.46 -3.97 21.89
N LEU A 90 -4.73 -3.22 21.05
CA LEU A 90 -4.22 -1.89 21.39
C LEU A 90 -5.35 -0.86 21.57
N MET A 91 -6.45 -0.97 20.80
CA MET A 91 -7.65 -0.17 21.00
C MET A 91 -8.29 -0.47 22.37
N ALA A 92 -8.40 -1.74 22.78
CA ALA A 92 -8.95 -2.12 24.08
C ALA A 92 -8.07 -1.64 25.27
N GLN A 93 -6.76 -1.52 25.08
CA GLN A 93 -5.82 -1.03 26.09
C GLN A 93 -5.67 0.52 26.11
N GLY A 94 -6.36 1.25 25.23
CA GLY A 94 -6.23 2.71 25.14
C GLY A 94 -4.90 3.20 24.55
N LEU A 95 -4.10 2.30 23.94
CA LEU A 95 -2.77 2.58 23.42
C LEU A 95 -2.76 2.88 21.90
N TYR A 96 -3.93 2.96 21.26
CA TYR A 96 -4.06 3.18 19.82
C TYR A 96 -4.57 4.58 19.48
N ASN A 97 -3.76 5.37 18.77
CA ASN A 97 -4.18 6.66 18.23
C ASN A 97 -5.09 6.45 17.01
N HIS A 98 -6.39 6.63 17.22
CA HIS A 98 -7.48 6.33 16.29
C HIS A 98 -7.75 7.45 15.26
N SER A 99 -6.88 8.48 15.19
CA SER A 99 -7.08 9.71 14.40
C SER A 99 -7.20 9.57 12.87
N SER A 100 -7.11 8.37 12.30
CA SER A 100 -7.22 8.15 10.83
C SER A 100 -8.46 7.38 10.38
N LEU A 101 -9.37 7.04 11.29
CA LEU A 101 -10.71 6.59 10.90
C LEU A 101 -11.55 7.85 10.69
N SER A 102 -11.72 8.30 9.45
CA SER A 102 -12.83 9.21 9.16
C SER A 102 -14.09 8.43 9.48
N ILE A 103 -14.71 8.77 10.61
CA ILE A 103 -16.05 8.36 10.96
C ILE A 103 -16.92 8.80 9.78
N LYS A 104 -17.30 7.85 8.92
CA LYS A 104 -18.54 8.01 8.16
C LYS A 104 -19.61 7.72 9.18
N GLU A 105 -20.12 8.78 9.79
CA GLU A 105 -21.40 8.73 10.48
C GLU A 105 -22.44 8.41 9.42
N GLU A 106 -22.90 7.17 9.41
CA GLU A 106 -24.19 6.82 8.85
C GLU A 106 -25.09 6.51 10.04
N SER A 107 -25.62 7.62 10.57
CA SER A 107 -26.98 7.66 11.10
C SER A 107 -27.88 6.89 10.12
N TYR A 108 -28.34 5.73 10.55
CA TYR A 108 -29.61 5.19 10.10
C TYR A 108 -30.46 5.10 11.36
N SER A 109 -31.54 5.87 11.37
CA SER A 109 -32.65 5.73 12.33
C SER A 109 -33.23 4.32 12.29
#